data_AF-S4PYT5-F1
#
_entry.id   AF-S4PYT5-F1
#
_cell.length_a   1.000
_cell.length_b   1.000
_cell.length_c   1.000
_cell.angle_alpha   90.00
_cell.angle_beta   90.00
_cell.angle_gamma   90.00
#
_symmetry.space_group_name_H-M   'P 1'
#
loop_
_entity.id
_entity.type
_entity.pdbx_description
1 polymer ?
#
loop_
_entity_poly.entity_id
_entity_poly.type
_entity_poly.pdbx_seq_one_letter_code
_entity_poly.pdbx_strand_id
1 'polypeptide(L)' 'NKSLLWFLLKQVRPGMDLSKVVLPTFILEPRSFLDKLSDNYYHADLLAQAQTAEDPYQRFKGVLKWYLSGLYRK' A
#
# COMPACT_ATOMS: atom_id res chain seq x y z
N ASN A 1 -20.84 -0.09 -12.52
CA ASN A 1 -19.37 -0.13 -12.31
C ASN A 1 -18.56 0.30 -13.53
N LYS A 2 -18.73 -0.27 -14.73
CA LYS A 2 -17.99 0.17 -15.94
C LYS A 2 -18.19 1.66 -16.29
N SER A 3 -19.39 2.23 -16.11
CA SER A 3 -19.63 3.66 -16.45
C SER A 3 -18.99 4.66 -15.47
N LEU A 4 -18.77 4.27 -14.21
CA LEU A 4 -18.26 5.15 -13.14
C LEU A 4 -16.76 5.39 -13.29
N LEU A 5 -16.01 4.32 -13.56
CA LEU A 5 -14.58 4.41 -13.90
C LEU A 5 -14.37 5.21 -15.20
N TRP A 6 -15.24 5.02 -16.19
CA TRP A 6 -15.23 5.81 -17.42
C TRP A 6 -15.53 7.30 -17.18
N PHE A 7 -16.45 7.62 -16.27
CA PHE A 7 -16.72 9.01 -15.86
C PHE A 7 -15.50 9.66 -15.20
N LEU A 8 -14.84 8.94 -14.30
CA LEU A 8 -13.58 9.37 -13.66
C LEU A 8 -12.46 9.60 -14.68
N LEU A 9 -12.26 8.67 -15.60
CA LEU A 9 -11.23 8.78 -16.63
C LEU A 9 -11.47 9.98 -17.56
N LYS A 10 -12.73 10.36 -17.82
CA LYS A 10 -13.05 11.58 -18.60
C LYS A 10 -12.68 12.88 -17.88
N GLN A 11 -12.58 12.86 -16.55
CA GLN A 11 -12.15 14.03 -15.76
C GLN A 11 -10.62 14.19 -15.75
N VAL A 12 -9.88 13.16 -16.18
CA VAL A 12 -8.41 13.13 -16.13
C VAL A 12 -7.83 13.25 -17.54
N ARG A 13 -6.87 14.16 -17.72
CA ARG A 13 -6.09 14.26 -18.96
C ARG A 13 -4.72 13.58 -18.81
N PRO A 14 -4.14 13.00 -19.88
CA PRO A 14 -2.76 12.52 -19.83
C PRO A 14 -1.80 13.61 -19.34
N GLY A 15 -0.94 13.30 -18.38
CA GLY A 15 0.00 14.25 -17.77
C GLY A 15 -0.58 15.15 -16.66
N MET A 16 -1.85 14.95 -16.29
CA MET A 16 -2.49 15.72 -15.22
C MET A 16 -2.04 15.23 -13.83
N ASP A 17 -1.73 16.18 -12.96
CA ASP A 17 -1.44 15.94 -11.54
C ASP A 17 -2.72 15.69 -10.75
N LEU A 18 -2.88 14.46 -10.26
CA LEU A 18 -4.08 14.02 -9.52
C LEU A 18 -4.19 14.63 -8.12
N SER A 19 -3.13 15.23 -7.57
CA SER A 19 -3.19 15.90 -6.26
C SER A 19 -4.08 17.15 -6.27
N LYS A 20 -4.32 17.72 -7.46
CA LYS A 20 -5.15 18.92 -7.66
C LYS A 20 -6.59 18.60 -8.02
N VAL A 21 -6.95 17.31 -8.08
CA VAL A 21 -8.29 16.86 -8.45
C VAL A 21 -8.93 16.15 -7.28
N VAL A 22 -10.15 16.56 -6.93
CA VAL A 22 -10.93 15.89 -5.90
C VAL A 22 -11.52 14.61 -6.49
N LEU A 23 -11.12 13.48 -5.93
CA LEU A 23 -11.67 12.18 -6.31
C LEU A 23 -13.04 11.96 -5.62
N PRO A 24 -14.00 11.27 -6.26
CA PRO A 24 -15.28 10.95 -5.67
C PRO A 24 -15.15 10.07 -4.43
N THR A 25 -16.03 10.26 -3.45
CA THR A 25 -15.96 9.56 -2.17
C THR A 25 -16.26 8.06 -2.26
N PHE A 26 -17.01 7.60 -3.27
CA PHE A 26 -17.39 6.18 -3.39
C PHE A 26 -16.21 5.25 -3.75
N ILE A 27 -15.08 5.78 -4.25
CA ILE A 27 -13.86 4.98 -4.47
C ILE A 27 -12.93 4.95 -3.26
N LEU A 28 -13.21 5.77 -2.25
CA LEU A 28 -12.35 5.90 -1.08
C LEU A 28 -12.64 4.76 -0.11
N GLU A 29 -11.58 4.13 0.38
CA GLU A 29 -11.64 3.31 1.59
C GLU A 29 -11.95 4.24 2.79
N PRO A 30 -12.75 3.81 3.79
CA PRO A 30 -13.07 4.62 4.97
C PRO A 30 -11.90 4.71 5.96
N ARG A 31 -10.66 4.85 5.47
CA ARG A 31 -9.42 4.93 6.25
C ARG A 31 -8.54 6.02 5.65
N SER A 32 -7.85 6.76 6.52
CA SER A 32 -6.84 7.72 6.08
C SER A 32 -5.65 7.00 5.46
N PHE A 33 -4.85 7.70 4.65
CA PHE A 33 -3.61 7.14 4.12
C PHE A 33 -2.64 6.71 5.23
N LEU A 34 -2.55 7.48 6.33
CA LEU A 34 -1.68 7.15 7.46
C LEU A 34 -2.12 5.87 8.18
N ASP A 35 -3.42 5.69 8.37
CA ASP A 35 -3.97 4.45 8.91
C ASP A 35 -3.71 3.29 7.93
N LYS A 36 -3.89 3.50 6.62
CA LYS A 36 -3.55 2.49 5.62
C LYS A 36 -2.07 2.07 5.68
N LEU A 37 -1.15 3.00 5.91
CA LEU A 37 0.28 2.71 6.03
C LEU A 37 0.61 1.78 7.21
N SER A 38 -0.19 1.79 8.28
CA SER A 38 0.03 0.89 9.41
C SER A 38 -0.25 -0.58 9.07
N ASP A 39 -0.97 -0.88 7.97
CA ASP A 39 -1.20 -2.25 7.51
C ASP A 39 0.12 -2.99 7.18
N ASN A 40 1.17 -2.25 6.80
CA ASN A 40 2.49 -2.83 6.56
C ASN A 40 3.09 -3.49 7.81
N TYR A 41 2.63 -3.10 9.00
CA TYR A 41 3.08 -3.67 10.28
C TYR A 41 2.21 -4.85 10.76
N TYR A 42 1.24 -5.31 9.97
CA TYR A 42 0.42 -6.47 10.34
C TYR A 42 1.27 -7.73 10.61
N HIS A 43 2.36 -7.91 9.86
CA HIS A 43 3.32 -9.02 10.02
C HIS A 43 4.61 -8.59 10.73
N ALA A 44 4.51 -7.75 11.77
CA ALA A 44 5.68 -7.28 12.52
C ALA A 44 6.50 -8.41 13.18
N ASP A 45 5.90 -9.60 13.36
CA ASP A 45 6.59 -10.82 13.80
C ASP A 45 7.74 -11.23 12.87
N LEU A 46 7.58 -11.03 11.55
CA LEU A 46 8.63 -11.31 10.57
C LEU A 46 9.83 -10.37 10.75
N LEU A 47 9.58 -9.13 11.16
CA LEU A 47 10.63 -8.15 11.43
C LEU A 47 11.40 -8.51 12.71
N ALA A 48 10.70 -8.96 13.75
CA ALA A 48 11.33 -9.48 14.97
C ALA A 48 12.20 -10.72 14.70
N GLN A 49 11.73 -11.64 13.84
CA GLN A 49 12.52 -12.79 13.39
C GLN A 49 13.75 -12.39 12.57
N ALA A 50 13.63 -11.36 11.72
CA ALA A 50 14.76 -10.88 10.93
C ALA A 50 15.88 -10.28 11.81
N GLN A 51 15.53 -9.67 12.95
CA GLN A 51 16.48 -9.12 13.90
C GLN A 51 17.40 -10.20 14.50
N THR A 52 16.88 -11.39 14.77
CA THR A 52 17.63 -12.48 15.42
C THR A 52 18.62 -13.18 14.48
N ALA A 53 18.57 -12.92 13.17
CA ALA A 53 19.48 -13.51 12.21
C ALA A 53 20.89 -12.90 12.32
N GLU A 54 21.91 -13.75 12.54
CA GLU A 54 23.31 -13.31 12.61
C GLU A 54 23.85 -12.94 11.22
N ASP A 55 23.61 -13.80 10.22
CA ASP A 55 24.01 -13.59 8.83
C ASP A 55 23.31 -12.35 8.22
N PRO A 56 24.07 -11.33 7.77
CA PRO A 56 23.53 -10.16 7.10
C PRO A 56 22.63 -10.48 5.91
N TYR A 57 22.95 -11.52 5.13
CA TYR A 57 22.16 -11.90 3.97
C TYR A 57 20.82 -12.51 4.37
N GLN A 58 20.78 -13.42 5.36
CA GLN A 58 19.52 -13.91 5.92
C GLN A 58 18.65 -12.77 6.48
N ARG A 59 19.25 -11.83 7.23
CA ARG A 59 18.54 -10.67 7.78
C ARG A 59 17.91 -9.81 6.69
N PHE A 60 18.63 -9.53 5.61
CA PHE A 60 18.08 -8.81 4.45
C PHE A 60 16.87 -9.55 3.83
N LYS A 61 16.99 -10.87 3.63
CA LYS A 61 15.86 -11.68 3.14
C LYS A 61 14.66 -11.64 4.09
N GLY A 62 14.88 -11.62 5.41
CA GLY A 62 13.83 -11.47 6.41
C GLY A 62 13.10 -10.14 6.31
N VAL A 63 13.83 -9.03 6.18
CA VAL A 63 13.24 -7.69 5.97
C VAL A 63 12.46 -7.62 4.66
N LEU A 64 12.99 -8.19 3.57
CA LEU A 64 12.29 -8.25 2.28
C LEU A 64 10.99 -9.07 2.39
N LYS A 65 11.01 -10.19 3.10
CA LYS A 65 9.83 -11.01 3.37
C LYS A 65 8.75 -10.22 4.13
N TRP A 66 9.14 -9.47 5.15
CA TRP A 66 8.23 -8.56 5.86
C TRP A 66 7.64 -7.51 4.92
N TYR A 67 8.47 -6.83 4.13
CA TYR A 67 8.00 -5.78 3.20
C TYR A 67 6.98 -6.32 2.17
N LEU A 68 7.25 -7.47 1.56
CA LEU A 68 6.34 -8.09 0.59
C LEU A 68 5.04 -8.60 1.24
N SER A 69 5.08 -8.99 2.52
CA SER A 69 3.89 -9.43 3.23
C SER A 69 2.85 -8.32 3.42
N GLY A 70 3.28 -7.05 3.49
CA GLY A 70 2.37 -5.90 3.57
C GLY A 70 1.57 -5.60 2.30
N LEU A 71 2.00 -6.14 1.14
CA LEU A 71 1.33 -5.93 -0.14
C LEU A 71 0.05 -6.77 -0.31
N TYR A 72 -0.15 -7.79 0.52
CA TYR A 72 -1.30 -8.67 0.46
C TYR A 72 -1.93 -8.82 1.84
N ARG A 73 -3.12 -8.22 2.01
CA ARG A 73 -3.91 -8.34 3.23
C ARG A 73 -5.07 -9.31 2.97
N LYS A 74 -5.13 -10.41 3.72
CA LYS A 74 -6.38 -11.19 3.91
C LYS A 74 -7.19 -10.59 5.04
#